data_AF-A0A7G1KMQ4-F1
#
_entry.id   AF-A0A7G1KMQ4-F1
#
_cell.length_a   1.000
_cell.length_b   1.000
_cell.length_c   1.000
_cell.angle_alpha   90.00
_cell.angle_beta   90.00
_cell.angle_gamma   90.00
#
_symmetry.space_group_name_H-M   'P 1'
#
loop_
_entity.id
_entity.type
_entity.pdbx_description
1 polymer ?
#
loop_
_entity_poly.entity_id
_entity_poly.type
_entity_poly.pdbx_seq_one_letter_code
_entity_poly.pdbx_strand_id
1 'polypeptide(L)'
;MTTPSPRRWVLPLWGAMAAVLTAPAAAAAVAGVYRFPVPFGEYARGPSAAGDAALASVFYLILGGAVVLAGAGAVVGWLAQRRTARGSWRSATLTMLGAFAVAVVAAVVLATLEYAIGSW
;
A
#
# COMPACT_ATOMS: atom_id res chain seq x y z
N MET A 1 28.69 11.12 -17.77
CA MET A 1 27.45 10.69 -17.09
C MET A 1 27.44 9.18 -17.03
N THR A 2 27.60 8.58 -15.85
CA THR A 2 27.49 7.11 -15.70
C THR A 2 26.01 6.73 -15.65
N THR A 3 25.54 5.92 -16.60
CA THR A 3 24.19 5.38 -16.56
C THR A 3 23.97 4.62 -15.24
N PRO A 4 22.87 4.86 -14.52
CA PRO A 4 22.58 4.11 -13.30
C PRO A 4 22.45 2.62 -13.64
N SER A 5 23.18 1.75 -12.95
CA SER A 5 23.10 0.30 -13.18
C SER A 5 21.66 -0.19 -12.98
N PRO A 6 21.11 -1.06 -13.85
CA PRO A 6 19.73 -1.56 -13.77
C PRO A 6 19.33 -2.10 -12.39
N ARG A 7 20.29 -2.65 -11.65
CA ARG A 7 20.10 -3.18 -10.28
C ARG A 7 19.62 -2.15 -9.25
N ARG A 8 19.79 -0.84 -9.50
CA ARG A 8 19.33 0.24 -8.59
C ARG A 8 17.81 0.45 -8.60
N TRP A 9 17.12 -0.13 -9.57
CA TRP A 9 15.67 0.00 -9.72
C TRP A 9 14.90 -1.21 -9.19
N VAL A 10 15.59 -2.29 -8.84
CA VAL A 10 14.95 -3.52 -8.38
C VAL A 10 14.16 -3.29 -7.09
N LEU A 11 14.76 -2.77 -6.02
CA LEU A 11 14.03 -2.54 -4.77
C LEU A 11 12.95 -1.46 -4.88
N PRO A 12 13.16 -0.31 -5.56
CA PRO A 12 12.07 0.62 -5.83
C PRO A 12 10.90 -0.02 -6.58
N LEU A 13 11.15 -0.77 -7.66
CA LEU A 13 10.08 -1.45 -8.40
C LEU A 13 9.36 -2.49 -7.52
N TRP A 14 10.12 -3.23 -6.71
CA TRP A 14 9.55 -4.19 -5.76
C TRP A 14 8.71 -3.53 -4.67
N GLY A 15 9.16 -2.39 -4.13
CA GLY A 15 8.37 -1.62 -3.19
C GLY A 15 7.07 -1.09 -3.80
N ALA A 16 7.14 -0.60 -5.04
CA ALA A 16 5.95 -0.14 -5.78
C ALA A 16 4.93 -1.27 -5.96
N MET A 17 5.38 -2.42 -6.48
CA MET A 17 4.52 -3.59 -6.70
C MET A 17 3.98 -4.13 -5.38
N ALA A 18 4.83 -4.26 -4.35
CA ALA A 18 4.40 -4.75 -3.04
C ALA A 18 3.31 -3.85 -2.43
N ALA A 19 3.45 -2.52 -2.48
CA ALA A 19 2.47 -1.61 -1.92
C ALA A 19 1.09 -1.75 -2.62
N VAL A 20 1.08 -1.85 -3.95
CA VAL A 20 -0.16 -2.02 -4.73
C VAL A 20 -0.79 -3.40 -4.50
N LEU A 21 0.01 -4.46 -4.63
CA LEU A 21 -0.49 -5.83 -4.54
C LEU A 21 -0.95 -6.21 -3.13
N THR A 22 -0.40 -5.57 -2.09
CA THR A 22 -0.81 -5.83 -0.71
C THR A 22 -1.94 -4.91 -0.21
N ALA A 23 -2.39 -3.95 -1.02
CA ALA A 23 -3.47 -3.05 -0.63
C ALA A 23 -4.80 -3.75 -0.27
N PRO A 24 -5.24 -4.83 -0.96
CA PRO A 24 -6.42 -5.57 -0.54
C PRO A 24 -6.27 -6.22 0.84
N ALA A 25 -5.09 -6.78 1.14
CA ALA A 25 -4.82 -7.34 2.46
C ALA A 25 -4.78 -6.25 3.54
N ALA A 26 -4.23 -5.08 3.23
CA ALA A 26 -4.23 -3.93 4.13
C ALA A 26 -5.65 -3.41 4.42
N ALA A 27 -6.49 -3.29 3.39
CA ALA A 27 -7.90 -2.90 3.54
C ALA A 27 -8.69 -3.90 4.38
N ALA A 28 -8.53 -5.20 4.12
CA ALA A 28 -9.12 -6.28 4.91
C ALA A 28 -8.70 -6.19 6.39
N ALA A 29 -7.40 -5.96 6.65
CA ALA A 29 -6.90 -5.80 8.01
C ALA A 29 -7.53 -4.58 8.69
N VAL A 30 -7.57 -3.42 8.04
CA VAL A 30 -8.16 -2.19 8.58
C VAL A 30 -9.66 -2.35 8.84
N ALA A 31 -10.42 -2.98 7.94
CA ALA A 31 -11.83 -3.28 8.16
C ALA A 31 -12.05 -4.24 9.34
N GLY A 32 -11.16 -5.22 9.51
CA GLY A 32 -11.21 -6.20 10.59
C GLY A 32 -11.15 -5.58 11.99
N VAL A 33 -10.38 -4.49 12.16
CA VAL A 33 -10.22 -3.79 13.46
C VAL A 33 -10.94 -2.45 13.57
N TYR A 34 -11.30 -1.82 12.45
CA TYR A 34 -11.95 -0.50 12.45
C TYR A 34 -13.11 -0.45 11.46
N ARG A 35 -12.87 0.05 10.25
CA ARG A 35 -13.82 0.13 9.15
C ARG A 35 -13.10 0.42 7.84
N PHE A 36 -13.72 0.10 6.71
CA PHE A 36 -13.22 0.50 5.40
C PHE A 36 -14.38 0.90 4.48
N PRO A 37 -14.28 2.00 3.72
CA PRO A 37 -15.36 2.48 2.88
C PRO A 37 -15.59 1.50 1.72
N VAL A 38 -16.86 1.16 1.46
CA VAL A 38 -17.25 0.34 0.30
C VAL A 38 -17.90 1.28 -0.72
N PRO A 39 -17.43 1.32 -1.98
CA PRO A 39 -18.02 2.15 -3.01
C PRO A 39 -19.52 1.89 -3.14
N PHE A 40 -20.32 2.96 -3.11
CA PHE A 40 -21.79 2.90 -3.24
C PHE A 40 -22.50 2.09 -2.13
N GLY A 41 -21.85 1.86 -1.00
CA GLY A 41 -22.38 1.08 0.10
C GLY A 41 -22.01 1.64 1.47
N GLU A 42 -22.30 0.87 2.51
CA GLU A 42 -21.89 1.19 3.87
C GLU A 42 -20.44 0.75 4.14
N TYR A 43 -19.86 1.27 5.22
CA TYR A 43 -18.53 0.86 5.66
C TYR A 43 -18.51 -0.63 6.04
N ALA A 44 -17.57 -1.37 5.46
CA ALA A 44 -17.22 -2.73 5.90
C ALA A 44 -16.61 -2.67 7.31
N ARG A 45 -17.15 -3.44 8.25
CA ARG A 45 -16.68 -3.51 9.65
C ARG A 45 -16.60 -4.94 10.16
N GLY A 46 -15.49 -5.25 10.82
CA GLY A 46 -15.24 -6.54 11.47
C GLY A 46 -14.74 -7.63 10.52
N PRO A 47 -14.32 -8.78 11.07
CA PRO A 47 -13.66 -9.84 10.31
C PRO A 47 -14.51 -10.44 9.18
N SER A 48 -15.85 -10.49 9.36
CA SER A 48 -16.77 -11.02 8.35
C SER A 48 -16.87 -10.14 7.09
N ALA A 49 -16.56 -8.85 7.20
CA ALA A 49 -16.59 -7.90 6.09
C ALA A 49 -15.20 -7.68 5.45
N ALA A 50 -14.18 -8.44 5.85
CA ALA A 50 -12.81 -8.29 5.36
C ALA A 50 -12.70 -8.55 3.85
N GLY A 51 -13.48 -9.48 3.32
CA GLY A 51 -13.54 -9.76 1.88
C GLY A 51 -14.09 -8.57 1.08
N ASP A 52 -15.17 -7.96 1.56
CA ASP A 52 -15.77 -6.78 0.93
C ASP A 52 -14.79 -5.60 0.91
N ALA A 53 -14.08 -5.37 2.02
CA ALA A 53 -13.04 -4.34 2.10
C ALA A 53 -11.87 -4.60 1.13
N ALA A 54 -11.44 -5.87 1.00
CA ALA A 54 -10.41 -6.25 0.05
C ALA A 54 -10.83 -5.94 -1.40
N LEU A 55 -12.05 -6.28 -1.78
CA LEU A 55 -12.59 -5.99 -3.11
C LEU A 55 -12.82 -4.48 -3.33
N ALA A 56 -13.36 -3.78 -2.33
CA ALA A 56 -13.54 -2.33 -2.35
C ALA A 56 -12.20 -1.60 -2.57
N SER A 57 -11.11 -2.08 -1.98
CA SER A 57 -9.77 -1.50 -2.20
C SER A 57 -9.35 -1.48 -3.68
N VAL A 58 -9.80 -2.46 -4.48
CA VAL A 58 -9.49 -2.54 -5.92
C VAL A 58 -10.11 -1.37 -6.66
N PHE A 59 -11.33 -0.96 -6.29
CA PHE A 59 -11.96 0.23 -6.86
C PHE A 59 -11.10 1.48 -6.61
N TYR A 60 -10.60 1.67 -5.39
CA TYR A 60 -9.75 2.82 -5.05
C TYR A 60 -8.37 2.76 -5.69
N LEU A 61 -7.83 1.56 -5.90
CA LEU A 61 -6.61 1.36 -6.68
C LEU A 61 -6.80 1.88 -8.11
N ILE A 62 -7.92 1.50 -8.76
CA ILE A 62 -8.27 1.94 -10.13
C ILE A 62 -8.51 3.46 -10.19
N LEU A 63 -9.17 4.03 -9.18
CA LEU A 63 -9.46 5.47 -9.11
C LEU A 63 -8.20 6.36 -8.98
N GLY A 64 -7.03 5.76 -8.74
CA GLY A 64 -5.75 6.45 -8.67
C GLY A 64 -4.86 6.00 -7.52
N GLY A 65 -5.40 5.22 -6.58
CA GLY A 65 -4.65 4.68 -5.43
C GLY A 65 -3.44 3.86 -5.85
N ALA A 66 -3.49 3.17 -7.02
CA ALA A 66 -2.35 2.43 -7.54
C ALA A 66 -1.14 3.33 -7.81
N VAL A 67 -1.33 4.53 -8.35
CA VAL A 67 -0.25 5.48 -8.63
C VAL A 67 0.36 6.01 -7.33
N VAL A 68 -0.50 6.37 -6.37
CA VAL A 68 -0.07 6.87 -5.05
C VAL A 68 0.73 5.82 -4.29
N LEU A 69 0.21 4.58 -4.22
CA LEU A 69 0.87 3.47 -3.54
C LEU A 69 2.15 3.03 -4.25
N ALA A 70 2.15 2.96 -5.58
CA ALA A 70 3.35 2.64 -6.35
C ALA A 70 4.46 3.66 -6.11
N GLY A 71 4.12 4.96 -6.09
CA GLY A 71 5.07 6.03 -5.79
C GLY A 71 5.65 5.93 -4.38
N ALA A 72 4.77 5.82 -3.38
CA ALA A 72 5.20 5.71 -1.98
C ALA A 72 6.00 4.42 -1.70
N GLY A 73 5.56 3.29 -2.26
CA GLY A 73 6.28 2.02 -2.20
C GLY A 73 7.64 2.08 -2.88
N ALA A 74 7.76 2.76 -4.03
CA ALA A 74 9.04 2.98 -4.69
C ALA A 74 10.01 3.78 -3.82
N VAL A 75 9.53 4.79 -3.10
CA VAL A 75 10.33 5.56 -2.14
C VAL A 75 10.83 4.66 -1.01
N VAL A 76 9.99 3.78 -0.46
CA VAL A 76 10.40 2.79 0.56
C VAL A 76 11.52 1.90 0.04
N GLY A 77 11.36 1.31 -1.15
CA GLY A 77 12.37 0.47 -1.77
C GLY A 77 13.68 1.22 -2.05
N TRP A 78 13.58 2.49 -2.45
CA TRP A 78 14.73 3.37 -2.64
C TRP A 78 15.45 3.72 -1.33
N LEU A 79 14.73 3.90 -0.22
CA LEU A 79 15.33 4.10 1.09
C LEU A 79 16.00 2.82 1.60
N ALA A 80 15.35 1.66 1.41
CA ALA A 80 15.88 0.37 1.85
C ALA A 80 17.23 0.05 1.20
N GLN A 81 17.37 0.27 -0.13
CA GLN A 81 18.66 0.05 -0.82
C GLN A 81 19.79 0.98 -0.36
N ARG A 82 19.48 2.15 0.22
CA ARG A 82 20.50 3.08 0.74
C ARG A 82 21.00 2.69 2.13
N ARG A 83 20.18 2.00 2.91
CA ARG A 83 20.45 1.64 4.30
C ARG A 83 20.97 0.22 4.49
N THR A 84 21.02 -0.58 3.43
CA THR A 84 21.38 -2.00 3.52
C THR A 84 22.40 -2.38 2.45
N ALA A 85 23.15 -3.46 2.70
CA ALA A 85 24.04 -4.04 1.69
C ALA A 85 23.22 -4.50 0.47
N ARG A 86 23.69 -4.12 -0.73
CA ARG A 86 23.03 -4.47 -2.00
C ARG A 86 22.90 -5.99 -2.13
N GLY A 87 21.68 -6.46 -2.42
CA GLY A 87 21.40 -7.89 -2.62
C GLY A 87 21.21 -8.68 -1.33
N SER A 88 21.18 -8.04 -0.15
CA SER A 88 20.88 -8.74 1.10
C SER A 88 19.39 -9.09 1.22
N TRP A 89 19.08 -10.26 1.77
CA TRP A 89 17.71 -10.67 2.12
C TRP A 89 16.99 -9.60 2.96
N ARG A 90 17.72 -9.01 3.91
CA ARG A 90 17.24 -7.91 4.77
C ARG A 90 16.68 -6.73 3.97
N SER A 91 17.30 -6.38 2.85
CA SER A 91 16.84 -5.26 2.00
C SER A 91 15.48 -5.55 1.33
N ALA A 92 15.25 -6.80 0.91
CA ALA A 92 13.99 -7.23 0.35
C ALA A 92 12.89 -7.28 1.42
N THR A 93 13.18 -7.85 2.59
CA THR A 93 12.22 -7.92 3.70
C THR A 93 11.80 -6.53 4.18
N LEU A 94 12.75 -5.61 4.35
CA LEU A 94 12.43 -4.22 4.75
C LEU A 94 11.61 -3.50 3.69
N THR A 95 11.90 -3.71 2.41
CA THR A 95 11.10 -3.17 1.31
C THR A 95 9.67 -3.68 1.38
N MET A 96 9.48 -4.99 1.54
CA MET A 96 8.16 -5.61 1.60
C MET A 96 7.34 -5.12 2.81
N LEU A 97 7.93 -5.15 4.00
CA LEU A 97 7.27 -4.70 5.23
C LEU A 97 6.94 -3.20 5.18
N GLY A 98 7.85 -2.38 4.69
CA GLY A 98 7.62 -0.95 4.56
C GLY A 98 6.55 -0.63 3.52
N ALA A 99 6.53 -1.36 2.39
CA ALA A 99 5.50 -1.19 1.36
C ALA A 99 4.11 -1.63 1.86
N PHE A 100 4.03 -2.72 2.62
CA PHE A 100 2.79 -3.13 3.29
C PHE A 100 2.34 -2.10 4.32
N ALA A 101 3.27 -1.56 5.13
CA ALA A 101 2.95 -0.50 6.09
C ALA A 101 2.40 0.76 5.39
N VAL A 102 2.96 1.14 4.23
CA VAL A 102 2.42 2.22 3.40
C VAL A 102 0.98 1.91 2.95
N ALA A 103 0.70 0.69 2.51
CA ALA A 103 -0.65 0.27 2.13
C ALA A 103 -1.64 0.35 3.31
N VAL A 104 -1.21 -0.07 4.51
CA VAL A 104 -2.02 0.05 5.74
C VAL A 104 -2.29 1.51 6.09
N VAL A 105 -1.27 2.36 6.04
CA VAL A 105 -1.44 3.80 6.30
C VAL A 105 -2.41 4.42 5.29
N ALA A 106 -2.27 4.11 4.00
CA ALA A 106 -3.19 4.59 2.97
C ALA A 106 -4.62 4.11 3.20
N ALA A 107 -4.81 2.84 3.58
CA ALA A 107 -6.13 2.30 3.91
C ALA A 107 -6.76 3.00 5.13
N VAL A 108 -5.98 3.31 6.16
CA VAL A 108 -6.45 4.08 7.33
C VAL A 108 -6.81 5.52 6.94
N VAL A 109 -5.98 6.17 6.11
CA VAL A 109 -6.28 7.51 5.58
C VAL A 109 -7.60 7.49 4.83
N LEU A 110 -7.81 6.50 3.97
CA LEU A 110 -9.07 6.37 3.23
C LEU A 110 -10.26 6.12 4.16
N ALA A 111 -10.09 5.26 5.18
CA ALA A 111 -11.11 4.96 6.18
C ALA A 111 -11.46 6.14 7.11
N THR A 112 -10.65 7.20 7.11
CA THR A 112 -10.86 8.42 7.90
C THR A 112 -11.08 9.65 7.03
N LEU A 113 -11.04 9.50 5.70
CA LEU A 113 -11.06 10.62 4.76
C LEU A 113 -12.34 11.45 4.86
N GLU A 114 -13.45 10.83 5.25
CA GLU A 114 -14.74 11.53 5.44
C GLU A 114 -14.67 12.68 6.45
N TYR A 115 -13.77 12.60 7.43
CA TYR A 115 -13.61 13.65 8.42
C TYR A 115 -12.92 14.89 7.85
N ALA A 116 -12.21 14.74 6.72
CA ALA A 116 -11.53 15.83 6.05
C ALA A 116 -12.36 16.43 4.89
N ILE A 117 -13.11 15.61 4.16
CA ILE A 117 -13.80 16.05 2.93
C ILE A 117 -15.34 15.95 2.97
N GLY A 118 -15.90 15.49 4.10
CA GLY A 118 -17.34 15.20 4.22
C GLY A 118 -17.67 13.75 3.84
N SER A 119 -18.91 13.34 4.11
CA SER A 119 -19.40 11.98 3.81
C SER A 119 -19.30 11.67 2.32
N TRP A 120 -18.84 10.46 1.99
CA TRP A 120 -18.62 10.00 0.63
C TRP A 120 -18.85 8.49 0.50
#